data_AF-A0A127T5L3-F1
#
_entry.id   AF-A0A127T5L3-F1
#
_cell.length_a   1.000
_cell.length_b   1.000
_cell.length_c   1.000
_cell.angle_alpha   90.00
_cell.angle_beta   90.00
_cell.angle_gamma   90.00
#
_symmetry.space_group_name_H-M   'P 1'
#
loop_
_entity.id
_entity.type
_entity.pdbx_description
1 polymer ?
#
loop_
_entity_poly.entity_id
_entity_poly.type
_entity_poly.pdbx_seq_one_letter_code
_entity_poly.pdbx_strand_id
1 'polypeptide(L)'
;MSAIEYKNNGFQLSLDPLEFEERTSSIAFSISISLKTKPDHSLLTQSIEYKYPHVWVETDELNRFEKELMENPKARLRNMSGCVLFSVYEIEGVTHFEINPEGEHGSSKENRINAKVLLGAGVKQALSLSFSGYPKWW
;
A
#
# COMPACT_ATOMS: atom_id res chain seq x y z
N MET A 1 18.88 -4.88 -0.39
CA MET A 1 17.75 -5.30 0.46
C MET A 1 16.65 -5.78 -0.47
N SER A 2 15.93 -6.85 -0.15
CA SER A 2 14.81 -7.31 -0.98
C SER A 2 13.61 -6.38 -0.81
N ALA A 3 12.71 -6.33 -1.78
CA ALA A 3 11.46 -5.58 -1.69
C ALA A 3 10.37 -6.38 -0.95
N ILE A 4 9.43 -5.68 -0.30
CA ILE A 4 8.16 -6.29 0.13
C ILE A 4 7.24 -6.28 -1.08
N GLU A 5 6.96 -7.45 -1.63
CA GLU A 5 6.15 -7.56 -2.84
C GLU A 5 4.89 -8.42 -2.64
N TYR A 6 3.81 -7.98 -3.27
CA TYR A 6 2.62 -8.79 -3.48
C TYR A 6 2.14 -8.61 -4.92
N LYS A 7 1.75 -9.71 -5.57
CA LYS A 7 1.27 -9.70 -6.95
C LYS A 7 0.17 -10.73 -7.17
N ASN A 8 -0.87 -10.32 -7.88
CA ASN A 8 -1.91 -11.20 -8.42
C ASN A 8 -2.32 -10.76 -9.85
N ASN A 9 -3.36 -11.40 -10.41
CA ASN A 9 -3.79 -11.17 -11.80
C ASN A 9 -4.36 -9.76 -12.10
N GLY A 10 -4.54 -8.90 -11.09
CA GLY A 10 -5.09 -7.55 -11.25
C GLY A 10 -4.37 -6.46 -10.46
N PHE A 11 -3.43 -6.83 -9.59
CA PHE A 11 -2.81 -5.90 -8.64
C PHE A 11 -1.38 -6.33 -8.31
N GLN A 12 -0.50 -5.34 -8.22
CA GLN A 12 0.86 -5.48 -7.72
C GLN A 12 1.16 -4.33 -6.76
N LEU A 13 1.75 -4.65 -5.61
CA LEU A 13 2.31 -3.71 -4.65
C LEU A 13 3.77 -4.08 -4.44
N SER A 14 4.67 -3.10 -4.56
CA SER A 14 6.08 -3.21 -4.17
C SER A 14 6.45 -2.09 -3.22
N LEU A 15 7.14 -2.43 -2.13
CA LEU A 15 7.86 -1.48 -1.28
C LEU A 15 9.34 -1.85 -1.35
N ASP A 16 10.09 -1.11 -2.16
CA ASP A 16 11.52 -1.28 -2.36
C ASP A 16 12.30 -0.42 -1.35
N PRO A 17 12.96 -0.99 -0.33
CA PRO A 17 13.75 -0.21 0.62
C PRO A 17 14.96 0.42 -0.07
N LEU A 18 15.18 1.70 0.16
CA LEU A 18 16.26 2.51 -0.41
C LEU A 18 17.35 2.79 0.62
N GLU A 19 16.94 3.27 1.79
CA GLU A 19 17.83 3.76 2.84
C GLU A 19 17.20 3.53 4.21
N PHE A 20 18.05 3.32 5.22
CA PHE A 20 17.65 3.23 6.62
C PHE A 20 18.30 4.36 7.42
N GLU A 21 17.51 5.06 8.22
CA GLU A 21 17.97 6.07 9.17
C GLU A 21 17.78 5.54 10.59
N GLU A 22 18.91 5.25 11.25
CA GLU A 22 18.94 4.67 12.59
C GLU A 22 18.41 5.64 13.66
N ARG A 23 18.65 6.95 13.52
CA ARG A 23 18.31 7.92 14.57
C ARG A 23 16.82 8.05 14.79
N THR A 24 16.04 7.97 13.72
CA THR A 24 14.59 8.06 13.74
C THR A 24 13.92 6.69 13.61
N SER A 25 14.69 5.62 13.44
CA SER A 25 14.17 4.27 13.16
C SER A 25 13.18 4.32 12.01
N SER A 26 13.64 4.76 10.84
CA SER A 26 12.81 4.94 9.65
C SER A 26 13.47 4.44 8.39
N ILE A 27 12.67 3.98 7.44
CA ILE A 27 13.12 3.44 6.16
C ILE A 27 12.55 4.29 5.03
N ALA A 28 13.40 4.69 4.09
CA ALA A 28 12.98 5.26 2.82
C ALA A 28 12.59 4.12 1.86
N PHE A 29 11.42 4.19 1.26
CA PHE A 29 10.93 3.25 0.27
C PHE A 29 10.70 3.92 -1.08
N SER A 30 10.96 3.20 -2.17
CA SER A 30 10.29 3.41 -3.44
C SER A 30 9.06 2.52 -3.47
N ILE A 31 7.87 3.12 -3.49
CA ILE A 31 6.60 2.37 -3.48
C ILE A 31 6.01 2.38 -4.88
N SER A 32 5.69 1.20 -5.41
CA SER A 32 5.00 1.04 -6.69
C SER A 32 3.70 0.27 -6.51
N ILE A 33 2.62 0.79 -7.10
CA ILE A 33 1.31 0.17 -7.11
C ILE A 33 0.84 0.08 -8.56
N SER A 34 0.63 -1.14 -9.06
CA SER A 34 0.11 -1.38 -10.40
C SER A 34 -1.23 -2.10 -10.34
N LEU A 35 -2.18 -1.63 -11.14
CA LEU A 35 -3.55 -2.15 -11.21
C LEU A 35 -3.88 -2.45 -12.66
N LYS A 36 -4.34 -3.67 -12.94
CA LYS A 36 -4.92 -4.04 -14.23
C LYS A 36 -6.43 -4.01 -14.12
N THR A 37 -7.05 -3.13 -14.88
CA THR A 37 -8.50 -3.03 -15.00
C THR A 37 -8.94 -3.60 -16.34
N LYS A 38 -10.07 -4.32 -16.33
CA LYS A 38 -10.81 -4.68 -17.53
C LYS A 38 -12.13 -3.91 -17.49
N PRO A 39 -12.34 -2.91 -18.36
CA PRO A 39 -13.64 -2.28 -18.49
C PRO A 39 -14.68 -3.32 -18.89
N ASP A 40 -15.89 -3.26 -18.34
CA ASP A 40 -16.95 -4.28 -18.50
C ASP A 40 -17.37 -4.57 -19.96
N HIS A 41 -16.90 -3.77 -20.92
CA HIS A 41 -17.20 -3.91 -22.36
C HIS A 41 -15.99 -3.80 -23.29
N SER A 42 -14.76 -4.06 -22.82
CA SER A 42 -13.55 -4.00 -23.66
C SER A 42 -12.62 -5.21 -23.52
N LEU A 43 -12.10 -5.69 -24.65
CA LEU A 43 -11.00 -6.67 -24.69
C LEU A 43 -9.66 -6.05 -24.28
N LEU A 44 -9.58 -4.71 -24.19
CA LEU A 44 -8.37 -3.99 -23.83
C LEU A 44 -8.21 -3.95 -22.31
N THR A 45 -7.11 -4.53 -21.82
CA THR A 45 -6.69 -4.37 -20.43
C THR A 45 -5.99 -3.03 -20.28
N GLN A 46 -6.44 -2.20 -19.32
CA GLN A 46 -5.75 -0.97 -18.97
C GLN A 46 -4.93 -1.20 -17.70
N SER A 47 -3.68 -0.74 -17.70
CA SER A 47 -2.83 -0.74 -16.50
C SER A 47 -2.69 0.69 -15.97
N ILE A 48 -2.98 0.87 -14.69
CA ILE A 48 -2.74 2.10 -13.97
C ILE A 48 -1.54 1.86 -13.05
N GLU A 49 -0.59 2.78 -13.02
CA GLU A 49 0.60 2.69 -12.17
C GLU A 49 0.72 3.95 -11.31
N TYR A 50 0.98 3.76 -10.02
CA TYR A 50 1.24 4.81 -9.06
C TYR A 50 2.62 4.59 -8.45
N LYS A 51 3.41 5.66 -8.40
CA LYS A 51 4.77 5.65 -7.86
C LYS A 51 4.91 6.71 -6.79
N TYR A 52 5.41 6.29 -5.64
CA TYR A 52 5.89 7.19 -4.61
C TYR A 52 7.40 7.03 -4.51
N PRO A 53 8.18 7.85 -5.24
CA PRO A 53 9.62 7.79 -5.15
C PRO A 53 10.03 8.35 -3.79
N HIS A 54 10.75 7.56 -3.01
CA HIS A 54 11.44 8.01 -1.79
C HIS A 54 10.49 8.50 -0.67
N VAL A 55 9.69 7.58 -0.13
CA VAL A 55 8.81 7.83 1.02
C VAL A 55 9.43 7.30 2.30
N TRP A 56 9.57 8.17 3.29
CA TRP A 56 10.00 7.78 4.63
C TRP A 56 8.84 7.23 5.45
N VAL A 57 9.05 6.05 6.05
CA VAL A 57 8.11 5.36 6.93
C VAL A 57 8.84 4.92 8.21
N GLU A 58 8.24 5.19 9.37
CA GLU A 58 8.78 4.74 10.66
C GLU A 58 8.64 3.22 10.80
N THR A 59 9.58 2.59 11.50
CA THR A 59 9.55 1.13 11.71
C THR A 59 8.37 0.70 12.56
N ASP A 60 7.99 1.51 13.55
CA ASP A 60 6.77 1.33 14.35
C ASP A 60 5.50 1.40 13.49
N GLU A 61 5.49 2.26 12.47
CA GLU A 61 4.38 2.38 11.52
C GLU A 61 4.28 1.15 10.61
N LEU A 62 5.41 0.56 10.18
CA LEU A 62 5.43 -0.72 9.47
C LEU A 62 4.90 -1.86 10.35
N ASN A 63 5.34 -1.93 11.60
CA ASN A 63 4.88 -2.94 12.57
C ASN A 63 3.38 -2.79 12.87
N ARG A 64 2.90 -1.55 13.03
CA ARG A 64 1.48 -1.24 13.18
C ARG A 64 0.70 -1.71 11.95
N PHE A 65 1.14 -1.32 10.75
CA PHE A 65 0.45 -1.66 9.52
C PHE A 65 0.34 -3.18 9.31
N GLU A 66 1.41 -3.93 9.57
CA GLU A 66 1.41 -5.39 9.54
C GLU A 66 0.37 -5.99 10.50
N LYS A 67 0.33 -5.49 11.73
CA LYS A 67 -0.67 -5.92 12.72
C LYS A 67 -2.10 -5.60 12.25
N GLU A 68 -2.33 -4.43 11.66
CA GLU A 68 -3.63 -4.07 11.12
C GLU A 68 -4.08 -4.94 9.95
N LEU A 69 -3.14 -5.37 9.10
CA LEU A 69 -3.44 -6.32 8.02
C LEU A 69 -3.99 -7.65 8.55
N MET A 70 -3.55 -8.10 9.73
CA MET A 70 -4.04 -9.32 10.37
C MET A 70 -5.33 -9.11 11.15
N GLU A 71 -5.33 -8.13 12.05
CA GLU A 71 -6.30 -8.08 13.15
C GLU A 71 -7.45 -7.11 12.92
N ASN A 72 -7.26 -6.09 12.09
CA ASN A 72 -8.21 -4.98 11.97
C ASN A 72 -9.01 -5.02 10.66
N PRO A 73 -10.27 -4.53 10.64
CA PRO A 73 -11.06 -4.42 9.42
C PRO A 73 -10.43 -3.52 8.35
N LYS A 74 -9.66 -2.51 8.78
CA LYS A 74 -8.95 -1.55 7.93
C LYS A 74 -7.50 -1.40 8.38
N ALA A 75 -6.58 -1.57 7.44
CA ALA A 75 -5.15 -1.32 7.60
C ALA A 75 -4.76 -0.10 6.80
N ARG A 76 -3.92 0.78 7.36
CA ARG A 76 -3.47 2.01 6.70
C ARG A 76 -1.96 2.13 6.81
N LEU A 77 -1.27 2.38 5.71
CA LEU A 77 0.14 2.72 5.75
C LEU A 77 0.29 4.24 5.65
N ARG A 78 0.98 4.82 6.62
CA ARG A 78 1.29 6.25 6.68
C ARG A 78 2.78 6.50 6.44
N ASN A 79 3.10 7.69 5.95
CA ASN A 79 4.47 8.18 5.94
C ASN A 79 4.80 8.93 7.25
N MET A 80 6.04 9.37 7.40
CA MET A 80 6.48 10.18 8.55
C MET A 80 5.75 11.52 8.72
N SER A 81 5.10 12.05 7.67
CA SER A 81 4.26 13.26 7.81
C SER A 81 2.85 12.96 8.29
N GLY A 82 2.57 11.72 8.73
CA GLY A 82 1.26 11.25 9.20
C GLY A 82 0.24 11.03 8.08
N CYS A 83 0.65 11.18 6.83
CA CYS A 83 -0.23 11.11 5.67
C CYS A 83 -0.45 9.66 5.23
N VAL A 84 -1.69 9.29 4.95
CA VAL A 84 -2.03 7.92 4.50
C VAL A 84 -1.67 7.74 3.03
N LEU A 85 -0.71 6.87 2.75
CA LEU A 85 -0.28 6.51 1.39
C LEU A 85 -1.33 5.63 0.71
N PHE A 86 -1.76 4.59 1.42
CA PHE A 86 -2.85 3.71 0.98
C PHE A 86 -3.50 3.00 2.17
N SER A 87 -4.68 2.44 1.93
CA SER A 87 -5.39 1.61 2.89
C SER A 87 -6.04 0.39 2.26
N VAL A 88 -6.10 -0.69 3.04
CA VAL A 88 -6.66 -1.98 2.66
C VAL A 88 -7.76 -2.30 3.67
N TYR A 89 -8.96 -2.62 3.23
CA TYR A 89 -10.05 -3.00 4.14
C TYR A 89 -11.03 -3.96 3.48
N GLU A 90 -11.85 -4.64 4.29
CA GLU A 90 -12.84 -5.59 3.78
C GLU A 90 -14.25 -5.12 4.12
N ILE A 91 -15.13 -5.13 3.12
CA ILE A 91 -16.57 -4.89 3.26
C ILE A 91 -17.27 -6.02 2.51
N GLU A 92 -18.21 -6.71 3.18
CA GLU A 92 -19.04 -7.75 2.56
C GLU A 92 -18.23 -8.85 1.82
N GLY A 93 -17.06 -9.21 2.35
CA GLY A 93 -16.18 -10.23 1.76
C GLY A 93 -15.36 -9.78 0.55
N VAL A 94 -15.39 -8.49 0.22
CA VAL A 94 -14.59 -7.88 -0.85
C VAL A 94 -13.48 -7.04 -0.25
N THR A 95 -12.25 -7.23 -0.72
CA THR A 95 -11.12 -6.39 -0.33
C THR A 95 -11.14 -5.10 -1.14
N HIS A 96 -11.20 -3.97 -0.46
CA HIS A 96 -11.04 -2.65 -1.03
C HIS A 96 -9.61 -2.15 -0.82
N PHE A 97 -9.06 -1.52 -1.86
CA PHE A 97 -7.78 -0.83 -1.81
C PHE A 97 -7.98 0.63 -2.17
N GLU A 98 -7.58 1.52 -1.27
CA GLU A 98 -7.65 2.98 -1.46
C GLU A 98 -6.24 3.55 -1.51
N ILE A 99 -5.94 4.33 -2.54
CA ILE A 99 -4.69 5.06 -2.73
C ILE A 99 -4.95 6.53 -2.43
N ASN A 100 -4.12 7.13 -1.57
CA ASN A 100 -4.29 8.47 -0.99
C ASN A 100 -5.74 8.80 -0.58
N PRO A 101 -6.31 8.17 0.46
CA PRO A 101 -7.70 8.40 0.82
C PRO A 101 -8.00 9.88 1.17
N GLU A 102 -9.20 10.35 0.82
CA GLU A 102 -9.63 11.74 1.01
C GLU A 102 -9.67 12.17 2.49
N GLY A 103 -9.19 13.39 2.77
CA GLY A 103 -9.33 14.05 4.08
C GLY A 103 -8.13 13.96 5.00
N GLU A 104 -7.13 13.14 4.67
CA GLU A 104 -5.96 12.86 5.55
C GLU A 104 -4.68 13.63 5.13
N HIS A 105 -4.81 14.65 4.27
CA HIS A 105 -3.72 15.53 3.83
C HIS A 105 -4.12 17.02 3.97
N GLY A 106 -3.30 17.79 4.68
CA GLY A 106 -3.49 19.23 4.94
C GLY A 106 -3.07 20.18 3.81
N SER A 107 -2.67 19.71 2.61
CA SER A 107 -2.20 20.57 1.51
C SER A 107 -2.99 20.40 0.20
N SER A 108 -3.11 21.54 -0.50
CA SER A 108 -3.80 21.86 -1.76
C SER A 108 -4.30 20.72 -2.67
N LYS A 109 -5.53 20.94 -3.17
CA LYS A 109 -6.39 20.08 -4.00
C LYS A 109 -5.80 19.55 -5.33
N GLU A 110 -4.58 19.89 -5.72
CA GLU A 110 -4.17 19.79 -7.14
C GLU A 110 -3.45 18.49 -7.53
N ASN A 111 -3.00 17.65 -6.59
CA ASN A 111 -2.41 16.32 -6.88
C ASN A 111 -3.15 15.17 -6.18
N ARG A 112 -4.49 15.26 -6.10
CA ARG A 112 -5.33 14.22 -5.51
C ARG A 112 -5.45 13.04 -6.47
N ILE A 113 -4.70 11.98 -6.22
CA ILE A 113 -4.94 10.69 -6.83
C ILE A 113 -5.70 9.84 -5.83
N ASN A 114 -7.02 9.98 -5.83
CA ASN A 114 -7.91 9.16 -5.00
C ASN A 114 -8.40 8.01 -5.88
N ALA A 115 -7.84 6.83 -5.69
CA ALA A 115 -8.27 5.63 -6.41
C ALA A 115 -8.77 4.60 -5.43
N LYS A 116 -10.01 4.15 -5.62
CA LYS A 116 -10.60 3.03 -4.89
C LYS A 116 -10.80 1.87 -5.84
N VAL A 117 -10.25 0.71 -5.49
CA VAL A 117 -10.30 -0.49 -6.33
C VAL A 117 -10.87 -1.66 -5.55
N LEU A 118 -11.68 -2.46 -6.23
CA LEU A 118 -12.15 -3.74 -5.74
C LEU A 118 -11.11 -4.81 -6.11
N LEU A 119 -10.56 -5.44 -5.08
CA LEU A 119 -9.64 -6.56 -5.22
C LEU A 119 -10.37 -7.85 -4.86
N GLY A 120 -9.86 -8.98 -5.37
CA GLY A 120 -10.40 -10.29 -5.04
C GLY A 120 -10.32 -10.58 -3.54
N ALA A 121 -11.16 -11.52 -3.09
CA ALA A 121 -11.11 -12.00 -1.71
C ALA A 121 -9.71 -12.55 -1.35
N GLY A 122 -9.31 -12.41 -0.08
CA GLY A 122 -8.04 -12.93 0.43
C GLY A 122 -6.82 -12.06 0.11
N VAL A 123 -6.99 -10.94 -0.59
CA VAL A 123 -5.86 -10.03 -0.89
C VAL A 123 -5.29 -9.39 0.38
N LYS A 124 -6.14 -9.01 1.34
CA LYS A 124 -5.67 -8.49 2.64
C LYS A 124 -4.82 -9.52 3.39
N GLN A 125 -5.26 -10.78 3.41
CA GLN A 125 -4.50 -11.88 4.02
C GLN A 125 -3.18 -12.14 3.30
N ALA A 126 -3.17 -12.12 1.96
CA ALA A 126 -1.96 -12.33 1.19
C ALA A 126 -0.95 -11.18 1.36
N LEU A 127 -1.42 -9.93 1.44
CA LEU A 127 -0.60 -8.78 1.83
C LEU A 127 0.00 -8.98 3.22
N SER A 128 -0.81 -9.42 4.19
CA SER A 128 -0.31 -9.74 5.52
C SER A 128 0.84 -10.75 5.49
N LEU A 129 0.72 -11.81 4.68
CA LEU A 129 1.76 -12.83 4.53
C LEU A 129 3.03 -12.27 3.88
N SER A 130 2.91 -11.39 2.88
CA SER A 130 4.05 -10.71 2.27
C SER A 130 4.80 -9.84 3.30
N PHE A 131 4.08 -9.12 4.16
CA PHE A 131 4.70 -8.31 5.22
C PHE A 131 5.32 -9.16 6.32
N SER A 132 4.66 -10.21 6.78
CA SER A 132 5.18 -11.08 7.85
C SER A 132 6.35 -11.95 7.41
N GLY A 133 6.37 -12.36 6.14
CA GLY A 133 7.46 -13.15 5.55
C GLY A 133 8.71 -12.35 5.23
N TYR A 134 8.65 -11.02 5.33
CA TYR A 134 9.77 -10.15 5.02
C TYR A 134 10.81 -10.14 6.15
N PRO A 135 12.13 -10.31 5.87
CA PRO A 135 13.17 -10.23 6.90
C PRO A 135 13.17 -8.88 7.61
N LYS A 136 12.84 -8.87 8.90
CA LYS A 136 12.86 -7.67 9.76
C LYS A 136 14.31 -7.37 10.13
N TRP A 137 14.89 -6.39 9.47
CA TRP A 137 16.20 -5.85 9.80
C TRP A 137 16.11 -4.48 10.48
N TRP A 138 14.87 -4.02 10.71
CA TRP A 138 14.53 -2.98 11.67
C TRP A 138 14.09 -3.59 13.00
#